data_AF-A0A6N8ITA7-F1
#
_entry.id   AF-A0A6N8ITA7-F1
#
_cell.length_a   1.000
_cell.length_b   1.000
_cell.length_c   1.000
_cell.angle_alpha   90.00
_cell.angle_beta   90.00
_cell.angle_gamma   90.00
#
_symmetry.space_group_name_H-M   'P 1'
#
loop_
_entity.id
_entity.type
_entity.pdbx_description
1 polymer ?
#
loop_
_entity_poly.entity_id
_entity_poly.type
_entity_poly.pdbx_seq_one_letter_code
_entity_poly.pdbx_strand_id
1 'polypeptide(L)'
;MHAETARTSLAVARILAVQRHFAEVLLASENIGVAEYRLGDILDGTISGACTATWSAQALLPLRAAASPAALRLEGELHPVPNVGETWYLVTALLQTTPHHAPHLALLSSEQDGLTREPVTRGAVDGDDTAMISVKKVFFRPEEILQENSTEIHEHLARFATFLKCAIQAGEVRRTVEHMSGDTGADARATLARTVNQVMRPAKHARWLPEMHELHAASRSLCLIQRTVVD
;
A
#
# COMPACT_ATOMS: atom_id res chain seq x y z
N MET A 1 -5.21 -12.17 -11.07
CA MET A 1 -3.75 -11.94 -11.15
C MET A 1 -3.13 -11.91 -9.75
N HIS A 2 -3.35 -10.88 -8.92
CA HIS A 2 -2.68 -10.75 -7.61
C HIS A 2 -2.85 -11.96 -6.65
N ALA A 3 -4.04 -12.59 -6.60
CA ALA A 3 -4.25 -13.79 -5.78
C ALA A 3 -3.43 -15.00 -6.27
N GLU A 4 -3.28 -15.16 -7.58
CA GLU A 4 -2.49 -16.26 -8.16
C GLU A 4 -0.99 -16.02 -7.97
N THR A 5 -0.55 -14.77 -8.11
CA THR A 5 0.82 -14.39 -7.76
C THR A 5 1.09 -14.60 -6.27
N ALA A 6 0.17 -14.22 -5.38
CA ALA A 6 0.36 -14.41 -3.93
C ALA A 6 0.43 -15.89 -3.54
N ARG A 7 -0.25 -16.76 -4.30
CA ARG A 7 -0.17 -18.21 -4.14
C ARG A 7 1.25 -18.75 -4.39
N THR A 8 2.01 -18.11 -5.27
CA THR A 8 3.39 -18.50 -5.63
C THR A 8 4.44 -17.70 -4.87
N SER A 9 4.32 -16.38 -4.84
CA SER A 9 5.20 -15.45 -4.10
C SER A 9 4.40 -14.28 -3.52
N LEU A 10 4.34 -14.24 -2.18
CA LEU A 10 3.68 -13.17 -1.44
C LEU A 10 4.38 -11.81 -1.64
N ALA A 11 5.71 -11.80 -1.70
CA ALA A 11 6.50 -10.59 -1.90
C ALA A 11 6.23 -9.95 -3.27
N VAL A 12 6.27 -10.75 -4.35
CA VAL A 12 5.98 -10.27 -5.71
C VAL A 12 4.53 -9.78 -5.82
N ALA A 13 3.58 -10.49 -5.22
CA ALA A 13 2.19 -10.06 -5.23
C ALA A 13 1.98 -8.71 -4.54
N ARG A 14 2.70 -8.45 -3.44
CA ARG A 14 2.69 -7.17 -2.73
C ARG A 14 3.30 -6.06 -3.58
N ILE A 15 4.48 -6.28 -4.17
CA ILE A 15 5.12 -5.32 -5.09
C ILE A 15 4.16 -4.91 -6.21
N LEU A 16 3.59 -5.88 -6.93
CA LEU A 16 2.68 -5.60 -8.05
C LEU A 16 1.40 -4.88 -7.61
N ALA A 17 0.86 -5.23 -6.45
CA ALA A 17 -0.32 -4.56 -5.92
C ALA A 17 -0.03 -3.12 -5.52
N VAL A 18 1.13 -2.85 -4.93
CA VAL A 18 1.53 -1.49 -4.54
C VAL A 18 1.79 -0.64 -5.76
N GLN A 19 2.49 -1.18 -6.77
CA GLN A 19 2.68 -0.53 -8.06
C GLN A 19 1.34 -0.21 -8.72
N ARG A 20 0.41 -1.18 -8.76
CA ARG A 20 -0.94 -0.97 -9.32
C ARG A 20 -1.73 0.07 -8.54
N HIS A 21 -1.62 0.07 -7.22
CA HIS A 21 -2.24 1.08 -6.36
C HIS A 21 -1.69 2.47 -6.64
N PHE A 22 -0.37 2.60 -6.82
CA PHE A 22 0.26 3.87 -7.16
C PHE A 22 -0.16 4.39 -8.54
N ALA A 23 -0.29 3.51 -9.54
CA ALA A 23 -0.84 3.89 -10.84
C ALA A 23 -2.27 4.46 -10.72
N GLU A 24 -3.11 3.88 -9.85
CA GLU A 24 -4.45 4.40 -9.56
C GLU A 24 -4.39 5.80 -8.89
N VAL A 25 -3.41 6.04 -8.01
CA VAL A 25 -3.20 7.38 -7.43
C VAL A 25 -2.92 8.42 -8.52
N LEU A 26 -2.05 8.10 -9.48
CA LEU A 26 -1.75 9.01 -10.58
C LEU A 26 -2.97 9.23 -11.48
N LEU A 27 -3.71 8.18 -11.81
CA LEU A 27 -4.93 8.28 -12.63
C LEU A 27 -6.03 9.12 -11.98
N ALA A 28 -6.10 9.12 -10.64
CA ALA A 28 -7.06 9.89 -9.88
C ALA A 28 -6.52 11.27 -9.43
N SER A 29 -5.30 11.65 -9.81
CA SER A 29 -4.69 12.94 -9.43
C SER A 29 -5.34 14.12 -10.16
N GLU A 30 -5.46 15.26 -9.49
CA GLU A 30 -5.83 16.55 -10.10
C GLU A 30 -4.70 17.13 -10.97
N ASN A 31 -3.46 16.73 -10.69
CA ASN A 31 -2.28 17.18 -11.41
C ASN A 31 -2.01 16.30 -12.64
N ILE A 32 -2.75 16.60 -13.71
CA ILE A 32 -2.69 15.86 -14.97
C ILE A 32 -1.27 15.85 -15.57
N GLY A 33 -0.51 16.94 -15.44
CA GLY A 33 0.85 17.01 -15.97
C GLY A 33 1.80 16.03 -15.30
N VAL A 34 1.77 15.93 -13.97
CA VAL A 34 2.56 14.94 -13.22
C VAL A 34 2.08 13.52 -13.52
N ALA A 35 0.76 13.31 -13.61
CA ALA A 35 0.18 12.00 -13.92
C ALA A 35 0.63 11.51 -15.30
N GLU A 36 0.48 12.30 -16.35
CA GLU A 36 0.87 11.92 -17.72
C GLU A 36 2.38 11.66 -17.82
N TYR A 37 3.20 12.50 -17.18
CA TYR A 37 4.65 12.36 -17.21
C TYR A 37 5.15 11.09 -16.50
N ARG A 38 4.53 10.72 -15.37
CA ARG A 38 5.01 9.60 -14.52
C ARG A 38 4.31 8.28 -14.77
N LEU A 39 3.10 8.28 -15.33
CA LEU A 39 2.33 7.04 -15.47
C LEU A 39 3.01 6.03 -16.39
N GLY A 40 3.71 6.48 -17.44
CA GLY A 40 4.49 5.60 -18.32
C GLY A 40 5.54 4.79 -17.54
N ASP A 41 6.44 5.50 -16.85
CA ASP A 41 7.52 4.92 -16.04
C ASP A 41 7.00 3.99 -14.92
N ILE A 42 5.81 4.28 -14.39
CA ILE A 42 5.16 3.43 -13.39
C ILE A 42 4.58 2.17 -14.03
N LEU A 43 3.97 2.27 -15.21
CA LEU A 43 3.32 1.12 -15.86
C LEU A 43 4.33 0.15 -16.49
N ASP A 44 5.46 0.64 -16.99
CA ASP A 44 6.53 -0.21 -17.52
C ASP A 44 7.46 -0.79 -16.44
N GLY A 45 7.38 -0.26 -15.21
CA GLY A 45 8.15 -0.73 -14.05
C GLY A 45 9.56 -0.16 -13.98
N THR A 46 9.90 0.86 -14.77
CA THR A 46 11.18 1.57 -14.71
C THR A 46 11.38 2.24 -13.35
N ILE A 47 10.29 2.72 -12.74
CA ILE A 47 10.31 3.35 -11.42
C ILE A 47 9.34 2.65 -10.48
N SER A 48 9.78 2.40 -9.24
CA SER A 48 8.90 1.89 -8.18
C SER A 48 8.02 3.00 -7.63
N GLY A 49 6.71 2.75 -7.53
CA GLY A 49 5.74 3.68 -6.95
C GLY A 49 5.09 3.12 -5.69
N ALA A 50 4.99 3.93 -4.63
CA ALA A 50 4.29 3.53 -3.41
C ALA A 50 3.47 4.66 -2.78
N CYS A 51 2.20 4.38 -2.46
CA CYS A 51 1.32 5.35 -1.81
C CYS A 51 1.29 5.13 -0.30
N THR A 52 2.04 5.92 0.47
CA THR A 52 2.04 5.77 1.94
C THR A 52 0.69 6.14 2.55
N ALA A 53 -0.04 7.08 1.92
CA ALA A 53 -1.30 7.67 2.39
C ALA A 53 -2.42 6.66 2.66
N THR A 54 -2.53 5.61 1.83
CA THR A 54 -3.66 4.66 1.86
C THR A 54 -3.21 3.20 1.86
N TRP A 55 -1.93 2.94 1.58
CA TRP A 55 -1.39 1.59 1.71
C TRP A 55 -1.06 1.23 3.17
N SER A 56 -0.67 2.20 4.00
CA SER A 56 -0.44 1.95 5.42
C SER A 56 -1.74 1.56 6.14
N ALA A 57 -1.63 0.67 7.12
CA ALA A 57 -2.74 0.35 8.04
C ALA A 57 -2.73 1.23 9.31
N GLN A 58 -1.70 2.05 9.48
CA GLN A 58 -1.56 2.97 10.62
C GLN A 58 -2.02 4.37 10.23
N ALA A 59 -2.60 5.09 11.18
CA ALA A 59 -2.90 6.50 11.02
C ALA A 59 -1.58 7.25 10.71
N LEU A 60 -1.60 8.03 9.63
CA LEU A 60 -0.41 8.73 9.15
C LEU A 60 -0.37 10.13 9.73
N LEU A 61 0.83 10.55 10.12
CA LEU A 61 1.09 11.94 10.43
C LEU A 61 1.54 12.63 9.14
N PRO A 62 0.89 13.73 8.73
CA PRO A 62 1.37 14.52 7.61
C PRO A 62 2.80 15.03 7.86
N LEU A 63 3.57 15.16 6.78
CA LEU A 63 4.82 15.90 6.81
C LEU A 63 4.53 17.36 7.14
N ARG A 64 5.45 17.99 7.87
CA ARG A 64 5.40 19.43 8.15
C ARG A 64 5.93 20.18 6.95
N ALA A 65 5.16 21.15 6.45
CA ALA A 65 5.61 22.09 5.43
C ALA A 65 5.91 23.45 6.08
N ALA A 66 7.12 23.97 5.87
CA ALA A 66 7.43 25.36 6.14
C ALA A 66 7.53 26.12 4.81
N ALA A 67 6.86 27.27 4.71
CA ALA A 67 6.96 28.11 3.53
C ALA A 67 8.38 28.68 3.39
N SER A 68 8.88 28.69 2.15
CA SER A 68 10.10 29.35 1.67
C SER A 68 9.71 30.22 0.46
N PRO A 69 10.46 31.28 0.08
CA PRO A 69 9.99 32.26 -0.92
C PRO A 69 9.51 31.71 -2.27
N ALA A 70 9.93 30.50 -2.65
CA ALA A 70 9.51 29.84 -3.90
C ALA A 70 9.21 28.34 -3.76
N ALA A 71 9.20 27.79 -2.54
CA ALA A 71 9.08 26.35 -2.32
C ALA A 71 8.54 26.05 -0.91
N LEU A 72 8.18 24.80 -0.67
CA LEU A 72 7.96 24.29 0.68
C LEU A 72 9.20 23.55 1.14
N ARG A 73 9.48 23.62 2.43
CA ARG A 73 10.51 22.82 3.07
C ARG A 73 9.85 21.76 3.93
N LEU A 74 10.10 20.50 3.59
CA LEU A 74 9.44 19.36 4.20
C LEU A 74 10.30 18.70 5.27
N GLU A 75 9.68 18.34 6.38
CA GLU A 75 10.31 17.58 7.46
C GLU A 75 9.33 16.57 8.07
N GLY A 76 9.82 15.35 8.31
CA GLY A 76 9.06 14.27 8.96
C GLY A 76 9.54 12.89 8.54
N GLU A 77 8.70 11.89 8.77
CA GLU A 77 8.98 10.50 8.39
C GLU A 77 7.70 9.88 7.83
N LEU A 78 7.88 9.04 6.81
CA LEU A 78 6.79 8.26 6.24
C LEU A 78 6.80 6.86 6.82
N HIS A 79 5.61 6.29 7.02
CA HIS A 79 5.48 4.92 7.48
C HIS A 79 6.09 3.92 6.51
N PRO A 80 6.63 2.78 7.00
CA PRO A 80 7.18 1.75 6.14
C PRO A 80 6.18 1.27 5.09
N VAL A 81 6.59 1.32 3.82
CA VAL A 81 5.77 0.90 2.69
C VAL A 81 6.60 -0.03 1.79
N PRO A 82 6.01 -1.14 1.28
CA PRO A 82 6.65 -1.98 0.26
C PRO A 82 6.88 -1.25 -1.05
N ASN A 83 7.66 -1.87 -1.95
CA ASN A 83 7.94 -1.39 -3.30
C ASN A 83 8.62 -0.01 -3.31
N VAL A 84 9.60 0.18 -2.44
CA VAL A 84 10.48 1.35 -2.46
C VAL A 84 11.84 0.87 -2.94
N GLY A 85 12.08 1.01 -4.24
CA GLY A 85 13.33 0.59 -4.89
C GLY A 85 14.57 1.26 -4.28
N GLU A 86 15.74 0.67 -4.49
CA GLU A 86 17.00 1.20 -3.93
C GLU A 86 17.53 2.41 -4.69
N THR A 87 17.33 2.43 -6.01
CA THR A 87 17.94 3.43 -6.89
C THR A 87 16.97 4.56 -7.25
N TRP A 88 15.77 4.21 -7.73
CA TRP A 88 14.79 5.19 -8.16
C TRP A 88 13.39 4.80 -7.69
N TYR A 89 12.73 5.71 -6.99
CA TYR A 89 11.36 5.51 -6.52
C TYR A 89 10.58 6.81 -6.46
N LEU A 90 9.26 6.65 -6.47
CA LEU A 90 8.28 7.68 -6.19
C LEU A 90 7.43 7.24 -4.99
N VAL A 91 7.22 8.16 -4.04
CA VAL A 91 6.31 7.94 -2.92
C VAL A 91 5.36 9.09 -2.77
N THR A 92 4.11 8.81 -2.37
CA THR A 92 3.22 9.90 -1.96
C THR A 92 3.38 10.18 -0.48
N ALA A 93 3.21 11.44 -0.07
CA ALA A 93 3.14 11.86 1.32
C ALA A 93 1.92 12.75 1.56
N LEU A 94 1.31 12.64 2.74
CA LEU A 94 0.39 13.66 3.22
C LEU A 94 1.19 14.87 3.69
N LEU A 95 0.76 16.06 3.29
CA LEU A 95 1.45 17.30 3.57
C LEU A 95 0.54 18.28 4.28
N GLN A 96 0.95 18.75 5.47
CA GLN A 96 0.22 19.78 6.19
C GLN A 96 0.92 21.14 6.00
N THR A 97 0.29 22.03 5.24
CA THR A 97 0.76 23.42 5.02
C THR A 97 0.24 24.38 6.09
N THR A 98 -0.98 24.17 6.59
CA THR A 98 -1.59 24.95 7.67
C THR A 98 -2.41 24.06 8.60
N PRO A 99 -2.51 24.32 9.92
CA PRO A 99 -3.14 23.39 10.88
C PRO A 99 -4.63 23.09 10.66
N HIS A 100 -5.37 23.94 9.95
CA HIS A 100 -6.84 23.86 9.83
C HIS A 100 -7.36 23.40 8.47
N HIS A 101 -6.48 23.20 7.49
CA HIS A 101 -6.86 22.71 6.17
C HIS A 101 -6.67 21.19 6.08
N ALA A 102 -7.37 20.56 5.14
CA ALA A 102 -7.08 19.18 4.80
C ALA A 102 -5.63 19.07 4.30
N PRO A 103 -4.92 17.97 4.60
CA PRO A 103 -3.59 17.78 4.07
C PRO A 103 -3.63 17.59 2.55
N HIS A 104 -2.60 18.09 1.87
CA HIS A 104 -2.38 17.83 0.45
C HIS A 104 -1.80 16.43 0.27
N LEU A 105 -1.98 15.82 -0.91
CA LEU A 105 -1.21 14.65 -1.31
C LEU A 105 -0.07 15.11 -2.21
N ALA A 106 1.17 14.95 -1.74
CA ALA A 106 2.38 15.34 -2.47
C ALA A 106 3.07 14.12 -3.09
N LEU A 107 3.70 14.31 -4.25
CA LEU A 107 4.62 13.34 -4.85
C LEU A 107 6.06 13.65 -4.44
N LEU A 108 6.76 12.69 -3.86
CA LEU A 108 8.18 12.77 -3.57
C LEU A 108 8.96 11.79 -4.44
N SER A 109 10.13 12.20 -4.91
CA SER A 109 11.02 11.40 -5.73
C SER A 109 12.35 11.21 -5.04
N SER A 110 12.93 10.01 -5.15
CA SER A 110 14.24 9.69 -4.57
C SER A 110 15.39 10.62 -5.01
N GLU A 111 15.20 11.38 -6.09
CA GLU A 111 16.16 12.39 -6.57
C GLU A 111 16.13 13.70 -5.76
N GLN A 112 15.14 13.88 -4.88
CA GLN A 112 15.04 15.07 -4.03
C GLN A 112 16.04 15.01 -2.87
N ASP A 113 16.91 16.00 -2.79
CA ASP A 113 17.88 16.16 -1.70
C ASP A 113 17.17 16.20 -0.34
N GLY A 114 17.67 15.39 0.60
CA GLY A 114 17.14 15.32 1.97
C GLY A 114 16.17 14.17 2.21
N LEU A 115 15.87 13.35 1.19
CA LEU A 115 15.24 12.06 1.39
C LEU A 115 16.26 10.98 1.75
N THR A 116 15.88 10.10 2.67
CA THR A 116 16.70 8.94 3.03
C THR A 116 15.81 7.71 3.11
N ARG A 117 16.15 6.69 2.34
CA ARG A 117 15.51 5.37 2.37
C ARG A 117 16.21 4.50 3.42
N GLU A 118 15.43 3.90 4.30
CA GLU A 118 15.90 2.94 5.29
C GLU A 118 15.15 1.60 5.09
N PRO A 119 15.83 0.52 4.68
CA PRO A 119 15.17 -0.77 4.49
C PRO A 119 14.65 -1.30 5.82
N VAL A 120 13.44 -1.88 5.80
CA VAL A 120 12.79 -2.44 6.99
C VAL A 120 12.51 -3.91 6.76
N THR A 121 13.19 -4.77 7.51
CA THR A 121 12.90 -6.21 7.50
C THR A 121 11.60 -6.48 8.27
N ARG A 122 10.54 -6.86 7.56
CA ARG A 122 9.33 -7.40 8.18
C ARG A 122 9.38 -8.91 8.12
N GLY A 123 9.70 -9.58 9.23
CA GLY A 123 9.99 -11.01 9.28
C GLY A 123 8.91 -12.01 8.79
N ALA A 124 7.79 -11.56 8.21
CA ALA A 124 6.80 -12.42 7.55
C ALA A 124 6.86 -12.36 6.01
N VAL A 125 7.44 -11.31 5.42
CA VAL A 125 7.57 -11.15 3.97
C VAL A 125 8.96 -10.58 3.69
N ASP A 126 9.84 -11.42 3.17
CA ASP A 126 11.16 -11.00 2.71
C ASP A 126 11.12 -10.68 1.21
N GLY A 127 11.91 -9.69 0.78
CA GLY A 127 12.05 -9.31 -0.63
C GLY A 127 10.90 -8.50 -1.25
N ASP A 128 10.10 -7.77 -0.46
CA ASP A 128 9.09 -6.83 -0.99
C ASP A 128 9.54 -5.36 -1.01
N ASP A 129 10.84 -5.13 -0.78
CA ASP A 129 11.48 -3.80 -0.71
C ASP A 129 10.75 -2.81 0.19
N THR A 130 10.25 -3.30 1.34
CA THR A 130 9.70 -2.42 2.36
C THR A 130 10.78 -1.50 2.91
N ALA A 131 10.53 -0.19 2.84
CA ALA A 131 11.40 0.83 3.40
C ALA A 131 10.61 1.92 4.11
N MET A 132 11.26 2.53 5.09
CA MET A 132 10.86 3.78 5.72
C MET A 132 11.58 4.94 5.00
N ILE A 133 10.91 6.08 4.85
CA ILE A 133 11.51 7.28 4.24
C ILE A 133 11.59 8.38 5.29
N SER A 134 12.80 8.82 5.60
CA SER A 134 13.05 10.03 6.38
C SER A 134 13.10 11.24 5.45
N VAL A 135 12.44 12.33 5.85
CA VAL A 135 12.35 13.58 5.09
C VAL A 135 12.98 14.68 5.91
N LYS A 136 14.14 15.18 5.48
CA LYS A 136 14.90 16.20 6.20
C LYS A 136 15.21 17.38 5.28
N LYS A 137 14.49 18.48 5.49
CA LYS A 137 14.72 19.76 4.80
C LYS A 137 14.59 19.67 3.29
N VAL A 138 13.73 18.78 2.81
CA VAL A 138 13.51 18.58 1.37
C VAL A 138 12.89 19.84 0.78
N PHE A 139 13.48 20.35 -0.29
CA PHE A 139 12.90 21.42 -1.08
C PHE A 139 11.85 20.83 -2.02
N PHE A 140 10.60 21.20 -1.76
CA PHE A 140 9.44 20.68 -2.47
C PHE A 140 8.75 21.77 -3.27
N ARG A 141 8.44 21.45 -4.52
CA ARG A 141 7.77 22.36 -5.45
C ARG A 141 6.26 22.17 -5.34
N PRO A 142 5.46 23.22 -5.12
CA PRO A 142 4.00 23.10 -5.07
C PRO A 142 3.39 22.46 -6.32
N GLU A 143 4.06 22.55 -7.47
CA GLU A 143 3.66 21.92 -8.73
C GLU A 143 3.75 20.38 -8.70
N GLU A 144 4.34 19.79 -7.66
CA GLU A 144 4.40 18.34 -7.42
C GLU A 144 3.27 17.86 -6.47
N ILE A 145 2.34 18.75 -6.08
CA ILE A 145 1.11 18.38 -5.38
C ILE A 145 0.21 17.61 -6.35
N LEU A 146 -0.21 16.42 -5.97
CA LEU A 146 -1.11 15.56 -6.73
C LEU A 146 -2.59 15.89 -6.49
N GLN A 147 -2.90 16.30 -5.25
CA GLN A 147 -4.24 16.61 -4.78
C GLN A 147 -4.17 17.70 -3.71
N GLU A 148 -4.92 18.79 -3.90
CA GLU A 148 -4.97 19.89 -2.93
C GLU A 148 -5.72 19.49 -1.65
N ASN A 149 -6.79 18.71 -1.80
CA ASN A 149 -7.54 18.15 -0.69
C ASN A 149 -7.51 16.63 -0.73
N SER A 150 -6.56 16.02 0.00
CA SER A 150 -6.42 14.56 0.01
C SER A 150 -7.66 13.81 0.53
N THR A 151 -8.56 14.45 1.26
CA THR A 151 -9.77 13.79 1.78
C THR A 151 -10.75 13.37 0.68
N GLU A 152 -10.76 14.09 -0.44
CA GLU A 152 -11.69 13.84 -1.56
C GLU A 152 -11.37 12.53 -2.28
N ILE A 153 -10.09 12.19 -2.37
CA ILE A 153 -9.60 10.98 -3.03
C ILE A 153 -9.41 9.81 -2.06
N HIS A 154 -9.26 10.08 -0.76
CA HIS A 154 -8.83 9.09 0.23
C HIS A 154 -9.74 7.88 0.29
N GLU A 155 -11.07 8.07 0.33
CA GLU A 155 -12.01 6.96 0.45
C GLU A 155 -11.95 6.01 -0.77
N HIS A 156 -11.83 6.55 -1.97
CA HIS A 156 -11.65 5.76 -3.19
C HIS A 156 -10.37 4.92 -3.13
N LEU A 157 -9.23 5.57 -2.88
CA LEU A 157 -7.94 4.90 -2.82
C LEU A 157 -7.83 3.90 -1.67
N ALA A 158 -8.40 4.19 -0.50
CA ALA A 158 -8.42 3.27 0.63
C ALA A 158 -9.22 2.00 0.32
N ARG A 159 -10.36 2.14 -0.37
CA ARG A 159 -11.14 0.98 -0.83
C ARG A 159 -10.37 0.17 -1.87
N PHE A 160 -9.70 0.83 -2.81
CA PHE A 160 -8.88 0.13 -3.82
C PHE A 160 -7.69 -0.60 -3.20
N ALA A 161 -6.95 0.04 -2.29
CA ALA A 161 -5.87 -0.59 -1.53
C ALA A 161 -6.37 -1.79 -0.74
N THR A 162 -7.53 -1.67 -0.09
CA THR A 162 -8.15 -2.77 0.66
C THR A 162 -8.49 -3.94 -0.25
N PHE A 163 -9.11 -3.68 -1.40
CA PHE A 163 -9.41 -4.72 -2.39
C PHE A 163 -8.15 -5.48 -2.82
N LEU A 164 -7.06 -4.77 -3.11
CA LEU A 164 -5.78 -5.40 -3.49
C LEU A 164 -5.18 -6.23 -2.35
N LYS A 165 -5.19 -5.72 -1.12
CA LYS A 165 -4.73 -6.46 0.07
C LYS A 165 -5.54 -7.74 0.27
N CYS A 166 -6.86 -7.69 0.10
CA CYS A 166 -7.72 -8.86 0.19
C CYS A 166 -7.41 -9.90 -0.89
N ALA A 167 -7.13 -9.47 -2.12
CA ALA A 167 -6.71 -10.38 -3.18
C ALA A 167 -5.40 -11.11 -2.85
N ILE A 168 -4.42 -10.41 -2.25
CA ILE A 168 -3.17 -11.01 -1.78
C ILE A 168 -3.45 -12.04 -0.68
N GLN A 169 -4.23 -11.65 0.35
CA GLN A 169 -4.57 -12.52 1.47
C GLN A 169 -5.33 -13.78 1.01
N ALA A 170 -6.22 -13.66 0.03
CA ALA A 170 -6.92 -14.81 -0.54
C ALA A 170 -5.95 -15.80 -1.21
N GLY A 171 -4.90 -15.31 -1.88
CA GLY A 171 -3.85 -16.15 -2.47
C GLY A 171 -2.99 -16.84 -1.41
N GLU A 172 -2.63 -16.12 -0.35
CA GLU A 172 -1.87 -16.64 0.78
C GLU A 172 -2.64 -17.77 1.50
N VAL A 173 -3.92 -17.56 1.80
CA VAL A 173 -4.77 -18.59 2.42
C VAL A 173 -4.89 -19.82 1.52
N ARG A 174 -5.08 -19.65 0.20
CA ARG A 174 -5.11 -20.77 -0.75
C ARG A 174 -3.82 -21.57 -0.72
N ARG A 175 -2.66 -20.90 -0.78
CA ARG A 175 -1.35 -21.54 -0.69
C ARG A 175 -1.22 -22.36 0.60
N THR A 176 -1.57 -21.78 1.75
CA THR A 176 -1.48 -22.46 3.04
C THR A 176 -2.33 -23.73 3.04
N VAL A 177 -3.59 -23.63 2.61
CA VAL A 177 -4.52 -24.76 2.56
C VAL A 177 -4.08 -25.86 1.57
N GLU A 178 -3.44 -25.50 0.46
CA GLU A 178 -2.86 -26.46 -0.51
C GLU A 178 -1.72 -27.29 0.10
N HIS A 179 -0.95 -26.73 1.03
CA HIS A 179 0.16 -27.44 1.70
C HIS A 179 -0.29 -28.25 2.93
N MET A 180 -1.56 -28.13 3.35
CA MET A 180 -2.11 -28.93 4.45
C MET A 180 -2.52 -30.33 3.97
N SER A 181 -2.01 -31.34 4.68
CA SER A 181 -2.27 -32.76 4.43
C SER A 181 -3.28 -33.36 5.42
N GLY A 182 -3.82 -34.53 5.09
CA GLY A 182 -4.78 -35.25 5.95
C GLY A 182 -6.16 -34.59 6.08
N ASP A 183 -6.93 -35.05 7.06
CA ASP A 183 -8.32 -34.62 7.30
C ASP A 183 -8.41 -33.11 7.62
N THR A 184 -7.44 -32.57 8.35
CA THR A 184 -7.33 -31.12 8.60
C THR A 184 -7.22 -30.31 7.31
N GLY A 185 -6.46 -30.79 6.33
CA GLY A 185 -6.38 -30.15 5.02
C GLY A 185 -7.68 -30.24 4.22
N ALA A 186 -8.40 -31.36 4.32
CA ALA A 186 -9.70 -31.54 3.67
C ALA A 186 -10.76 -30.58 4.25
N ASP A 187 -10.82 -30.46 5.58
CA ASP A 187 -11.71 -29.54 6.28
C ASP A 187 -11.38 -28.07 6.00
N ALA A 188 -10.10 -27.72 5.95
CA ALA A 188 -9.65 -26.38 5.60
C ALA A 188 -10.01 -26.00 4.15
N ARG A 189 -9.84 -26.93 3.20
CA ARG A 189 -10.27 -26.76 1.79
C ARG A 189 -11.79 -26.56 1.70
N ALA A 190 -12.56 -27.38 2.40
CA ALA A 190 -14.02 -27.27 2.41
C ALA A 190 -14.50 -25.94 3.02
N THR A 191 -13.87 -25.50 4.10
CA THR A 191 -14.17 -24.22 4.75
C THR A 191 -13.82 -23.04 3.84
N LEU A 192 -12.62 -23.02 3.27
CA LEU A 192 -12.20 -21.98 2.33
C LEU A 192 -13.14 -21.88 1.12
N ALA A 193 -13.49 -23.01 0.51
CA ALA A 193 -14.43 -23.05 -0.60
C ALA A 193 -15.80 -22.46 -0.22
N ARG A 194 -16.29 -22.76 1.00
CA ARG A 194 -17.55 -22.21 1.52
C ARG A 194 -17.48 -20.70 1.70
N THR A 195 -16.43 -20.20 2.35
CA THR A 195 -16.24 -18.77 2.60
C THR A 195 -16.09 -17.99 1.30
N VAL A 196 -15.27 -18.46 0.35
CA VAL A 196 -15.14 -17.83 -0.97
C VAL A 196 -16.48 -17.77 -1.68
N ASN A 197 -17.26 -18.87 -1.67
CA ASN A 197 -18.59 -18.88 -2.28
C ASN A 197 -19.59 -17.95 -1.59
N GLN A 198 -19.46 -17.71 -0.28
CA GLN A 198 -20.30 -16.75 0.45
C GLN A 198 -19.95 -15.30 0.09
N VAL A 199 -18.65 -14.98 0.01
CA VAL A 199 -18.18 -13.63 -0.32
C VAL A 199 -18.38 -13.30 -1.81
N MET A 200 -18.24 -14.29 -2.69
CA MET A 200 -18.42 -14.13 -4.15
C MET A 200 -19.89 -14.22 -4.59
N ARG A 201 -20.83 -14.55 -3.69
CA ARG A 201 -22.25 -14.42 -4.01
C ARG A 201 -22.54 -12.93 -4.24
N PRO A 202 -23.23 -12.56 -5.33
CA PRO A 202 -23.61 -11.18 -5.60
C PRO A 202 -24.68 -10.74 -4.59
N ALA A 203 -24.27 -10.43 -3.36
CA ALA A 203 -25.09 -9.74 -2.39
C ALA A 203 -24.94 -8.24 -2.64
N LYS A 204 -26.09 -7.59 -2.84
CA LYS A 204 -26.25 -6.16 -3.12
C LYS A 204 -25.26 -5.32 -2.31
N HIS A 205 -24.38 -4.64 -3.04
CA HIS A 205 -23.34 -3.74 -2.51
C HIS A 205 -23.93 -2.73 -1.52
N ALA A 206 -23.61 -2.85 -0.22
CA ALA A 206 -23.53 -1.75 0.76
C ALA A 206 -23.32 -2.24 2.21
N ARG A 207 -22.27 -3.00 2.52
CA ARG A 207 -21.71 -3.15 3.89
C ARG A 207 -20.58 -4.19 3.87
N TRP A 208 -19.33 -3.76 3.75
CA TRP A 208 -18.19 -4.68 3.86
C TRP A 208 -17.06 -4.16 4.77
N LEU A 209 -17.16 -2.93 5.30
CA LEU A 209 -16.08 -2.35 6.11
C LEU A 209 -15.85 -3.07 7.47
N PRO A 210 -16.87 -3.53 8.23
CA PRO A 210 -16.62 -4.21 9.50
C PRO A 210 -16.08 -5.65 9.36
N GLU A 211 -16.59 -6.41 8.40
CA GLU A 211 -16.23 -7.83 8.21
C GLU A 211 -14.79 -8.01 7.68
N MET A 212 -14.23 -6.98 7.05
CA MET A 212 -12.84 -6.99 6.55
C MET A 212 -11.81 -6.86 7.67
N HIS A 213 -12.12 -6.17 8.76
CA HIS A 213 -11.26 -6.15 9.96
C HIS A 213 -11.19 -7.53 10.61
N GLU A 214 -12.29 -8.28 10.61
CA GLU A 214 -12.35 -9.66 11.13
C GLU A 214 -11.56 -10.64 10.26
N LEU A 215 -11.61 -10.51 8.93
CA LEU A 215 -10.75 -11.30 8.02
C LEU A 215 -9.26 -11.02 8.24
N HIS A 216 -8.89 -9.77 8.47
CA HIS A 216 -7.50 -9.38 8.75
C HIS A 216 -7.03 -9.88 10.13
N ALA A 217 -7.93 -9.93 11.12
CA ALA A 217 -7.67 -10.53 12.43
C ALA A 217 -7.58 -12.05 12.36
N ALA A 218 -8.46 -12.72 11.60
CA ALA A 218 -8.46 -14.16 11.41
C ALA A 218 -7.20 -14.64 10.67
N SER A 219 -6.74 -13.90 9.65
CA SER A 219 -5.47 -14.17 8.97
C SER A 219 -4.27 -14.04 9.92
N ARG A 220 -4.25 -13.01 10.79
CA ARG A 220 -3.22 -12.88 11.84
C ARG A 220 -3.23 -14.04 12.83
N SER A 221 -4.40 -14.51 13.23
CA SER A 221 -4.53 -15.68 14.12
C SER A 221 -4.04 -16.96 13.45
N LEU A 222 -4.30 -17.16 12.16
CA LEU A 222 -3.78 -18.29 11.39
C LEU A 222 -2.24 -18.25 11.23
N CYS A 223 -1.67 -17.05 11.03
CA CYS A 223 -0.23 -16.85 10.95
C CYS A 223 0.47 -17.05 12.32
N LEU A 224 -0.20 -16.73 13.43
CA LEU A 224 0.29 -17.02 14.79
C LEU A 224 0.27 -18.51 15.11
N ILE A 225 -0.74 -19.26 14.64
CA ILE A 225 -0.80 -20.72 14.79
C ILE A 225 0.35 -21.42 14.05
N GLN A 226 0.82 -20.88 12.92
CA GLN A 226 1.99 -21.43 12.23
C GLN A 226 3.30 -21.29 13.04
N ARG A 227 3.42 -20.34 13.97
CA ARG A 227 4.60 -20.20 14.83
C ARG A 227 4.64 -21.21 15.98
N THR A 228 3.50 -21.71 16.43
CA THR A 228 3.42 -22.69 17.53
C THR A 228 3.50 -24.15 17.07
N VAL A 229 3.52 -24.41 15.76
CA VAL A 229 3.57 -25.77 15.19
C VAL A 229 4.97 -26.10 14.61
N VAL A 230 5.89 -25.14 14.61
CA VAL A 230 7.27 -25.29 14.09
C VAL A 230 8.34 -25.24 15.20
N ASP A 231 7.93 -25.05 16.46
CA ASP A 231 8.75 -25.29 17.66
C ASP A 231 8.25 -26.56 18.39
#